data_AF-A0A955WZZ1-F1
#
_entry.id   AF-A0A955WZZ1-F1
#
_cell.length_a   1.000
_cell.length_b   1.000
_cell.length_c   1.000
_cell.angle_alpha   90.00
_cell.angle_beta   90.00
_cell.angle_gamma   90.00
#
_symmetry.space_group_name_H-M   'P 1'
#
loop_
_entity.id
_entity.type
_entity.pdbx_description
1 polymer ?
#
loop_
_entity_poly.entity_id
_entity_poly.type
_entity_poly.pdbx_seq_one_letter_code
_entity_poly.pdbx_strand_id
1 'polypeptide(L)'
;ERGVLGIHDAMAALGVARGKAMGGITGSIARWAPEYGVTVPFEAVRGPDGRRAWRWIGQDRAPAPPVPVRRRRRRGRGAPSTGPADSAPAPEPSEPVQAAPPPGNALAEVLEALPPESARFLQMLVTRGRLTQSDALRHLGLARAQGLARVLDPLEAALADHGLSDRLHRTVDERGRQGWRWGHEESHPPAPSTPEHPDRGLAGVRVRKAPGH
;
A
#
# COMPACT_ATOMS: atom_id res chain seq x y z
N GLU A 1 20.93 -15.26 28.41
CA GLU A 1 19.54 -15.76 28.39
C GLU A 1 18.88 -15.40 27.06
N ARG A 2 18.07 -16.30 26.48
CA ARG A 2 17.35 -16.02 25.22
C ARG A 2 16.08 -15.22 25.57
N GLY A 3 16.04 -13.95 25.17
CA GLY A 3 14.98 -13.01 25.56
C GLY A 3 13.63 -13.32 24.91
N VAL A 4 12.56 -13.18 25.68
CA VAL A 4 11.18 -13.08 25.17
C VAL A 4 10.93 -11.61 24.88
N LEU A 5 10.54 -11.28 23.64
CA LEU A 5 10.21 -9.91 23.24
C LEU A 5 8.70 -9.74 23.18
N GLY A 6 8.17 -8.83 24.01
CA GLY A 6 6.76 -8.46 24.01
C GLY A 6 6.39 -7.65 22.77
N ILE A 7 5.11 -7.70 22.37
CA ILE A 7 4.63 -6.95 21.20
C ILE A 7 4.80 -5.43 21.33
N HIS A 8 4.65 -4.89 22.54
CA HIS A 8 4.84 -3.46 22.78
C HIS A 8 6.30 -3.05 22.69
N ASP A 9 7.21 -3.84 23.24
CA ASP A 9 8.65 -3.60 23.15
C ASP A 9 9.13 -3.67 21.70
N ALA A 10 8.63 -4.65 20.94
CA ALA A 10 8.91 -4.76 19.51
C ALA A 10 8.38 -3.57 18.72
N MET A 11 7.16 -3.11 19.03
CA MET A 11 6.57 -1.92 18.40
C MET A 11 7.36 -0.65 18.69
N ALA A 12 7.77 -0.47 19.96
CA ALA A 12 8.56 0.68 20.38
C ALA A 12 9.93 0.70 19.70
N ALA A 13 10.63 -0.43 19.68
CA ALA A 13 11.94 -0.57 19.03
C ALA A 13 11.89 -0.32 17.51
N LEU A 14 10.78 -0.68 16.86
CA LEU A 14 10.60 -0.54 15.41
C LEU A 14 9.88 0.75 14.98
N GLY A 15 9.48 1.61 15.93
CA GLY A 15 8.70 2.82 15.64
C GLY A 15 7.33 2.54 15.03
N VAL A 16 6.74 1.37 15.30
CA VAL A 16 5.44 0.97 14.72
C VAL A 16 4.31 1.38 15.65
N ALA A 17 3.47 2.32 15.20
CA ALA A 17 2.39 2.87 16.03
C ALA A 17 1.21 1.90 16.29
N ARG A 18 1.02 0.86 15.46
CA ARG A 18 -0.15 -0.04 15.54
C ARG A 18 0.22 -1.52 15.57
N GLY A 19 -0.25 -2.26 16.57
CA GLY A 19 0.07 -3.69 16.75
C GLY A 19 -0.40 -4.61 15.62
N LYS A 20 -1.41 -4.18 14.84
CA LYS A 20 -1.86 -4.88 13.64
C LYS A 20 -0.76 -4.96 12.56
N ALA A 21 0.06 -3.94 12.43
CA ALA A 21 1.19 -3.94 11.49
C ALA A 21 2.24 -4.98 11.90
N MET A 22 2.55 -5.10 13.19
CA MET A 22 3.46 -6.14 13.71
C MET A 22 2.95 -7.56 13.46
N GLY A 23 1.65 -7.79 13.67
CA GLY A 23 1.02 -9.08 13.35
C GLY A 23 1.11 -9.43 11.86
N GLY A 24 0.97 -8.43 10.97
CA GLY A 24 1.13 -8.58 9.53
C GLY A 24 2.57 -8.90 9.11
N ILE A 25 3.55 -8.17 9.65
CA ILE A 25 4.97 -8.37 9.36
C ILE A 25 5.42 -9.77 9.81
N THR A 26 5.18 -10.11 11.08
CA THR A 26 5.56 -11.43 11.61
C THR A 26 4.84 -12.59 10.92
N GLY A 27 3.56 -12.41 10.58
CA GLY A 27 2.81 -13.39 9.79
C GLY A 27 3.29 -13.55 8.35
N SER A 28 3.78 -12.48 7.72
CA SER A 28 4.32 -12.51 6.36
C SER A 28 5.70 -13.17 6.33
N ILE A 29 6.58 -12.84 7.28
CA ILE A 29 7.90 -13.46 7.43
C ILE A 29 7.76 -14.96 7.66
N ALA A 30 6.88 -15.38 8.58
CA ALA A 30 6.64 -16.80 8.86
C ALA A 30 6.08 -17.58 7.66
N ARG A 31 5.41 -16.90 6.72
CA ARG A 31 4.88 -17.52 5.49
C ARG A 31 5.91 -17.59 4.38
N TRP A 32 6.66 -16.50 4.18
CA TRP A 32 7.62 -16.38 3.08
C TRP A 32 8.90 -17.15 3.34
N ALA A 33 9.44 -17.09 4.55
CA ALA A 33 10.75 -17.64 4.86
C ALA A 33 10.92 -19.14 4.52
N PRO A 34 9.94 -20.04 4.78
CA PRO A 34 10.04 -21.44 4.38
C PRO A 34 10.12 -21.66 2.86
N GLU A 35 9.45 -20.82 2.05
CA GLU A 35 9.47 -20.92 0.58
C GLU A 35 10.88 -20.64 0.01
N TYR A 36 11.74 -19.96 0.78
CA TYR A 36 13.09 -19.55 0.37
C TYR A 36 14.18 -20.28 1.18
N GLY A 37 13.82 -21.33 1.92
CA GLY A 37 14.76 -22.08 2.76
C GLY A 37 15.34 -21.27 3.94
N VAL A 38 14.74 -20.12 4.26
CA VAL A 38 15.17 -19.28 5.38
C VAL A 38 14.47 -19.77 6.64
N THR A 39 15.26 -20.20 7.62
CA THR A 39 14.74 -20.53 8.94
C THR A 39 14.52 -19.26 9.74
N VAL A 40 13.32 -19.07 10.27
CA VAL A 40 13.02 -17.93 11.14
C VAL A 40 13.26 -18.37 12.58
N PRO A 41 14.30 -17.86 13.26
CA PRO A 41 14.71 -18.35 14.57
C PRO A 41 13.87 -17.72 15.71
N PHE A 42 12.56 -17.54 15.49
CA PHE A 42 11.63 -17.16 16.53
C PHE A 42 10.38 -18.01 16.49
N GLU A 43 9.76 -18.21 17.65
CA GLU A 43 8.44 -18.79 17.78
C GLU A 43 7.48 -17.82 18.46
N ALA A 44 6.20 -17.85 18.07
CA ALA A 44 5.18 -17.05 18.72
C ALA A 44 4.74 -17.74 20.02
N VAL A 45 4.92 -17.07 21.15
CA VAL A 45 4.51 -17.54 22.48
C VAL A 45 3.47 -16.60 23.08
N ARG A 46 2.82 -17.03 24.17
CA ARG A 46 2.09 -16.11 25.05
C ARG A 46 3.06 -15.59 26.10
N GLY A 47 3.12 -14.27 26.23
CA GLY A 47 3.87 -13.59 27.28
C GLY A 47 3.22 -13.78 28.66
N PRO A 48 3.91 -13.39 29.73
CA PRO A 48 3.40 -13.50 31.11
C PRO A 48 2.11 -12.70 31.34
N ASP A 49 1.87 -11.67 30.54
CA ASP A 49 0.65 -10.84 30.52
C ASP A 49 -0.49 -11.45 29.67
N GLY A 50 -0.31 -12.66 29.14
CA GLY A 50 -1.26 -13.32 28.24
C GLY A 50 -1.28 -12.75 26.81
N ARG A 51 -0.45 -11.73 26.51
CA ARG A 51 -0.37 -11.13 25.17
C ARG A 51 0.56 -11.95 24.28
N ARG A 52 0.56 -11.61 22.98
CA ARG A 52 1.44 -12.25 22.01
C ARG A 52 2.86 -11.74 22.19
N ALA A 53 3.81 -12.67 22.26
CA ALA A 53 5.23 -12.37 22.33
C ALA A 53 6.00 -13.29 21.37
N TRP A 54 7.28 -12.98 21.14
CA TRP A 54 8.16 -13.82 20.33
C TRP A 54 9.35 -14.25 21.17
N ARG A 55 9.65 -15.55 21.13
CA ARG A 55 10.83 -16.12 21.78
C ARG A 55 11.85 -16.47 20.71
N TRP A 56 13.08 -15.99 20.86
CA TRP A 56 14.17 -16.37 19.99
C TRP A 56 14.62 -17.80 20.29
N ILE A 57 14.56 -18.69 19.30
CA ILE A 57 14.91 -20.11 19.44
C ILE A 57 16.35 -20.43 19.03
N GLY A 58 17.10 -19.45 18.51
CA GLY A 58 18.47 -19.62 18.02
C GLY A 58 18.52 -20.21 16.60
N GLN A 59 19.68 -20.14 15.94
CA GLN A 59 19.89 -20.67 14.59
C GLN A 59 20.08 -22.20 14.57
N ASP A 60 20.50 -22.79 15.69
CA ASP A 60 20.83 -24.22 15.79
C ASP A 60 19.61 -25.13 15.99
N ARG A 61 18.41 -24.56 16.09
CA ARG A 61 17.18 -25.33 16.31
C ARG A 61 16.37 -25.37 15.02
N ALA A 62 16.17 -26.58 14.50
CA ALA A 62 15.26 -26.81 13.39
C ALA A 62 13.88 -26.20 13.70
N PRO A 63 13.29 -25.42 12.78
CA PRO A 63 12.02 -24.77 13.03
C PRO A 63 10.90 -25.81 13.21
N ALA A 64 9.89 -25.45 14.00
CA ALA A 64 8.71 -26.30 14.15
C ALA A 64 8.04 -26.52 12.77
N PRO A 65 7.43 -27.71 12.53
CA PRO A 65 6.77 -28.00 11.27
C PRO A 65 5.68 -26.96 10.97
N PRO A 66 5.49 -26.58 9.69
CA PRO A 66 4.54 -25.55 9.31
C PRO A 66 3.12 -25.93 9.76
N VAL A 67 2.47 -25.01 10.49
CA VAL A 67 1.08 -25.21 10.92
C VAL A 67 0.19 -25.20 9.67
N PRO A 68 -0.62 -26.24 9.43
CA PRO A 68 -1.49 -26.28 8.25
C PRO A 68 -2.46 -25.10 8.29
N VAL A 69 -2.33 -24.20 7.30
CA VAL A 69 -3.21 -23.05 7.16
C VAL A 69 -4.60 -23.57 6.80
N ARG A 70 -5.52 -23.56 7.78
CA ARG A 70 -6.92 -23.89 7.53
C ARG A 70 -7.44 -22.97 6.43
N ARG A 71 -7.70 -23.53 5.24
CA ARG A 71 -8.28 -22.78 4.12
C ARG A 71 -9.58 -22.15 4.59
N ARG A 72 -9.58 -20.82 4.71
CA ARG A 72 -10.79 -20.05 5.02
C ARG A 72 -11.77 -20.31 3.89
N ARG A 73 -12.84 -21.06 4.15
CA ARG A 73 -13.93 -21.30 3.19
C ARG A 73 -14.44 -19.93 2.75
N ARG A 74 -14.17 -19.55 1.49
CA ARG A 74 -14.79 -18.40 0.83
C ARG A 74 -16.30 -18.66 0.83
N ARG A 75 -17.05 -17.97 1.69
CA ARG A 75 -18.50 -17.85 1.53
C ARG A 75 -18.72 -17.08 0.23
N GLY A 76 -19.52 -17.66 -0.66
CA GLY A 76 -19.75 -17.22 -2.04
C GLY A 76 -20.09 -15.75 -2.13
N ARG A 77 -19.40 -15.08 -3.05
CA ARG A 77 -19.66 -13.72 -3.51
C ARG A 77 -20.92 -13.78 -4.40
N GLY A 78 -21.95 -13.05 -4.01
CA GLY A 78 -23.24 -12.97 -4.71
C GLY A 78 -23.11 -12.43 -6.14
N ALA A 79 -24.12 -12.78 -6.94
CA ALA A 79 -24.29 -12.53 -8.36
C ALA A 79 -24.23 -11.03 -8.76
N PRO A 80 -23.87 -10.72 -10.02
CA PRO A 80 -23.95 -9.37 -10.56
C PRO A 80 -25.42 -8.97 -10.82
N SER A 81 -25.83 -7.82 -10.29
CA SER A 81 -27.12 -7.18 -10.54
C SER A 81 -26.98 -6.23 -11.72
N THR A 82 -27.66 -6.52 -12.82
CA THR A 82 -27.88 -5.63 -13.97
C THR A 82 -28.94 -4.60 -13.59
N GLY A 83 -28.61 -3.30 -13.66
CA GLY A 83 -29.54 -2.18 -13.46
C GLY A 83 -29.38 -1.13 -14.58
N PRO A 84 -30.43 -0.36 -14.90
CA PRO A 84 -30.64 0.24 -16.20
C PRO A 84 -29.97 1.60 -16.40
N ALA A 85 -29.73 1.94 -17.66
CA ALA A 85 -29.25 3.22 -18.13
C ALA A 85 -30.29 4.32 -17.92
N ASP A 86 -29.90 5.40 -17.26
CA ASP A 86 -30.69 6.61 -17.14
C ASP A 86 -29.95 7.76 -17.83
N SER A 87 -30.65 8.40 -18.76
CA SER A 87 -30.16 9.45 -19.66
C SER A 87 -30.14 10.79 -18.93
N ALA A 88 -28.99 11.47 -18.92
CA ALA A 88 -28.88 12.86 -18.50
C ALA A 88 -28.70 13.79 -19.74
N PRO A 89 -29.27 15.01 -19.71
CA PRO A 89 -29.36 15.90 -20.87
C PRO A 89 -28.05 16.63 -21.21
N ALA A 90 -27.96 17.05 -22.46
CA ALA A 90 -26.82 17.69 -23.11
C ALA A 90 -26.46 19.08 -22.52
N PRO A 91 -25.18 19.40 -22.31
CA PRO A 91 -24.75 20.75 -21.95
C PRO A 91 -24.69 21.69 -23.17
N GLU A 92 -25.07 22.94 -22.92
CA GLU A 92 -25.08 24.06 -23.85
C GLU A 92 -23.67 24.46 -24.35
N PRO A 93 -23.55 25.04 -25.56
CA PRO A 93 -22.27 25.44 -26.14
C PRO A 93 -21.65 26.62 -25.37
N SER A 94 -20.51 26.35 -24.72
CA SER A 94 -19.66 27.36 -24.09
C SER A 94 -18.84 28.13 -25.15
N GLU A 95 -18.72 29.43 -24.95
CA GLU A 95 -17.95 30.38 -25.76
C GLU A 95 -16.47 29.97 -25.93
N PRO A 96 -15.81 30.39 -27.02
CA PRO A 96 -14.42 30.03 -27.32
C PRO A 96 -13.46 30.67 -26.31
N VAL A 97 -13.05 29.87 -25.32
CA VAL A 97 -11.93 30.16 -24.43
C VAL A 97 -10.67 30.35 -25.28
N GLN A 98 -10.02 31.51 -25.15
CA GLN A 98 -8.71 31.80 -25.72
C GLN A 98 -7.75 30.63 -25.45
N ALA A 99 -7.19 30.08 -26.52
CA ALA A 99 -6.28 28.96 -26.47
C ALA A 99 -5.04 29.33 -25.64
N ALA A 100 -4.94 28.73 -24.44
CA ALA A 100 -3.70 28.74 -23.68
C ALA A 100 -2.56 28.19 -24.57
N PRO A 101 -1.33 28.72 -24.44
CA PRO A 101 -0.18 28.22 -25.19
C PRO A 101 -0.06 26.70 -25.03
N PRO A 102 0.31 25.97 -26.09
CA PRO A 102 0.31 24.52 -26.07
C PRO A 102 1.23 24.03 -24.93
N PRO A 103 0.75 23.15 -24.03
CA PRO A 103 1.51 22.65 -22.87
C PRO A 103 2.74 21.79 -23.26
N GLY A 104 3.09 21.72 -24.54
CA GLY A 104 4.20 20.93 -25.07
C GLY A 104 5.59 21.49 -24.74
N ASN A 105 5.74 22.80 -24.54
CA ASN A 105 7.07 23.39 -24.34
C ASN A 105 7.60 23.23 -22.91
N ALA A 106 6.74 23.38 -21.89
CA ALA A 106 7.20 23.37 -20.50
C ALA A 106 7.86 22.04 -20.08
N LEU A 107 7.32 20.90 -20.54
CA LEU A 107 7.93 19.59 -20.23
C LEU A 107 9.29 19.40 -20.92
N ALA A 108 9.44 19.90 -22.15
CA ALA A 108 10.71 19.84 -22.87
C ALA A 108 11.79 20.69 -22.19
N GLU A 109 11.44 21.93 -21.80
CA GLU A 109 12.32 22.83 -21.06
C GLU A 109 12.78 22.22 -19.73
N VAL A 110 11.87 21.59 -18.98
CA VAL A 110 12.21 20.86 -17.75
C VAL A 110 13.18 19.71 -18.04
N LEU A 111 12.94 18.91 -19.09
CA LEU A 111 13.82 17.79 -19.43
C LEU A 111 15.23 18.24 -19.82
N GLU A 112 15.37 19.39 -20.49
CA GLU A 112 16.67 19.97 -20.84
C GLU A 112 17.41 20.54 -19.62
N ALA A 113 16.68 21.09 -18.64
CA ALA A 113 17.27 21.65 -17.42
C ALA A 113 17.69 20.58 -16.38
N LEU A 114 17.18 19.35 -16.49
CA LEU A 114 17.38 18.32 -15.47
C LEU A 114 18.71 17.57 -15.61
N PRO A 115 19.29 17.10 -14.48
CA PRO A 115 20.36 16.11 -14.51
C PRO A 115 19.94 14.87 -15.30
N PRO A 116 20.88 14.17 -15.98
CA PRO A 116 20.55 13.04 -16.87
C PRO A 116 19.73 11.92 -16.21
N GLU A 117 20.00 11.62 -14.93
CA GLU A 117 19.26 10.60 -14.18
C GLU A 117 17.81 11.01 -13.89
N SER A 118 17.60 12.28 -13.52
CA SER A 118 16.29 12.88 -13.27
C SER A 118 15.47 13.00 -14.54
N ALA A 119 16.10 13.45 -15.64
CA ALA A 119 15.46 13.50 -16.96
C ALA A 119 15.02 12.10 -17.41
N ARG A 120 15.88 11.09 -17.25
CA ARG A 120 15.55 9.70 -17.58
C ARG A 120 14.41 9.16 -16.70
N PHE A 121 14.40 9.47 -15.42
CA PHE A 121 13.29 9.11 -14.52
C PHE A 121 11.97 9.72 -14.97
N LEU A 122 11.97 11.03 -15.26
CA LEU A 122 10.78 11.74 -15.72
C LEU A 122 10.27 11.17 -17.05
N GLN A 123 11.16 10.91 -18.02
CA GLN A 123 10.79 10.28 -19.29
C GLN A 123 10.13 8.91 -19.08
N MET A 124 10.71 8.04 -18.24
CA MET A 124 10.09 6.74 -17.92
C MET A 124 8.69 6.92 -17.32
N LEU A 125 8.52 7.90 -16.43
CA LEU A 125 7.26 8.15 -15.78
C LEU A 125 6.21 8.72 -16.74
N VAL A 126 6.60 9.62 -17.63
CA VAL A 126 5.75 10.17 -18.71
C VAL A 126 5.30 9.05 -19.66
N THR A 127 6.23 8.19 -20.10
CA THR A 127 5.92 7.10 -21.03
C THR A 127 5.03 6.02 -20.41
N ARG A 128 5.25 5.67 -19.13
CA ARG A 128 4.52 4.57 -18.48
C ARG A 128 3.30 5.02 -17.70
N GLY A 129 3.17 6.32 -17.41
CA GLY A 129 2.17 6.91 -16.51
C GLY A 129 2.37 6.56 -15.03
N ARG A 130 2.96 5.41 -14.70
CA ARG A 130 3.22 4.97 -13.32
C ARG A 130 4.56 4.24 -13.22
N LEU A 131 5.25 4.40 -12.10
CA LEU A 131 6.51 3.73 -11.82
C LEU A 131 6.61 3.36 -10.34
N THR A 132 6.89 2.09 -10.03
CA THR A 132 7.15 1.68 -8.64
C THR A 132 8.58 2.03 -8.23
N GLN A 133 8.85 2.15 -6.94
CA GLN A 133 10.21 2.35 -6.41
C GLN A 133 11.18 1.27 -6.86
N SER A 134 10.77 0.00 -6.84
CA SER A 134 11.62 -1.10 -7.29
C SER A 134 11.95 -1.01 -8.78
N ASP A 135 10.99 -0.61 -9.62
CA ASP A 135 11.21 -0.46 -11.06
C ASP A 135 12.13 0.74 -11.35
N ALA A 136 11.92 1.86 -10.65
CA ALA A 136 12.77 3.04 -10.78
C ALA A 136 14.23 2.72 -10.41
N LEU A 137 14.45 2.08 -9.24
CA LEU A 137 15.78 1.68 -8.80
C LEU A 137 16.45 0.73 -9.80
N ARG A 138 15.70 -0.27 -10.31
CA ARG A 138 16.22 -1.23 -11.29
C ARG A 138 16.62 -0.56 -12.60
N HIS A 139 15.78 0.32 -13.13
CA HIS A 139 16.05 0.97 -14.42
C HIS A 139 17.14 2.03 -14.36
N LEU A 140 17.32 2.67 -13.20
CA LEU A 140 18.37 3.65 -12.98
C LEU A 140 19.69 3.02 -12.48
N GLY A 141 19.71 1.71 -12.21
CA GLY A 141 20.91 1.03 -11.68
C GLY A 141 21.25 1.44 -10.25
N LEU A 142 20.27 1.88 -9.47
CA LEU A 142 20.46 2.38 -8.11
C LEU A 142 20.27 1.26 -7.09
N ALA A 143 21.21 1.12 -6.16
CA ALA A 143 21.20 0.04 -5.17
C ALA A 143 20.23 0.26 -3.99
N ARG A 144 19.88 1.51 -3.68
CA ARG A 144 19.10 1.86 -2.48
C ARG A 144 18.19 3.07 -2.70
N ALA A 145 17.18 3.19 -1.84
CA ALA A 145 16.24 4.30 -1.80
C ALA A 145 16.93 5.68 -1.68
N GLN A 146 18.07 5.76 -0.99
CA GLN A 146 18.83 7.01 -0.83
C GLN A 146 19.38 7.54 -2.17
N GLY A 147 19.62 6.66 -3.15
CA GLY A 147 19.96 7.08 -4.51
C GLY A 147 18.81 7.79 -5.20
N LEU A 148 17.56 7.46 -4.84
CA LEU A 148 16.39 8.03 -5.47
C LEU A 148 16.12 9.47 -5.03
N ALA A 149 16.47 9.85 -3.80
CA ALA A 149 16.35 11.23 -3.34
C ALA A 149 17.20 12.18 -4.21
N ARG A 150 18.42 11.78 -4.58
CA ARG A 150 19.29 12.54 -5.48
C ARG A 150 18.70 12.77 -6.88
N VAL A 151 17.79 11.88 -7.30
CA VAL A 151 17.08 11.96 -8.58
C VAL A 151 15.82 12.81 -8.44
N LEU A 152 15.09 12.67 -7.31
CA LEU A 152 13.82 13.34 -7.07
C LEU A 152 13.96 14.80 -6.65
N ASP A 153 14.93 15.16 -5.82
CA ASP A 153 15.07 16.53 -5.32
C ASP A 153 15.23 17.58 -6.45
N PRO A 154 16.15 17.40 -7.42
CA PRO A 154 16.24 18.34 -8.55
C PRO A 154 15.03 18.27 -9.49
N LEU A 155 14.36 17.12 -9.58
CA LEU A 155 13.13 16.96 -10.36
C LEU A 155 11.98 17.75 -9.75
N GLU A 156 11.74 17.60 -8.45
CA GLU A 156 10.67 18.29 -7.73
C GLU A 156 10.88 19.81 -7.77
N ALA A 157 12.13 20.28 -7.65
CA ALA A 157 12.48 21.69 -7.83
C ALA A 157 12.18 22.21 -9.24
N ALA A 158 12.68 21.53 -10.28
CA ALA A 158 12.45 21.96 -11.67
C ALA A 158 10.96 21.93 -12.06
N LEU A 159 10.20 20.95 -11.56
CA LEU A 159 8.75 20.88 -11.77
C LEU A 159 8.03 22.04 -11.06
N ALA A 160 8.47 22.44 -9.87
CA ALA A 160 7.91 23.59 -9.17
C ALA A 160 8.16 24.89 -9.94
N ASP A 161 9.38 25.10 -10.45
CA ASP A 161 9.76 26.29 -11.21
C ASP A 161 8.92 26.47 -12.49
N HIS A 162 8.46 25.36 -13.09
CA HIS A 162 7.65 25.37 -14.30
C HIS A 162 6.15 25.16 -14.05
N GLY A 163 5.69 25.15 -12.79
CA GLY A 163 4.28 24.98 -12.45
C GLY A 163 3.70 23.60 -12.80
N LEU A 164 4.54 22.56 -12.79
CA LEU A 164 4.17 21.17 -13.14
C LEU A 164 4.14 20.23 -11.92
N SER A 165 4.31 20.74 -10.69
CA SER A 165 4.29 19.93 -9.47
C SER A 165 3.03 19.06 -9.35
N ASP A 166 1.88 19.59 -9.76
CA ASP A 166 0.58 18.90 -9.71
C ASP A 166 0.48 17.71 -10.67
N ARG A 167 1.47 17.49 -11.54
CA ARG A 167 1.53 16.32 -12.44
C ARG A 167 2.25 15.13 -11.83
N LEU A 168 3.05 15.33 -10.78
CA LEU A 168 3.85 14.28 -10.15
C LEU A 168 3.23 13.87 -8.81
N HIS A 169 2.53 12.75 -8.79
CA HIS A 169 1.89 12.25 -7.58
C HIS A 169 2.66 11.09 -6.98
N ARG A 170 2.98 11.17 -5.69
CA ARG A 170 3.43 10.02 -4.91
C ARG A 170 2.25 9.12 -4.60
N THR A 171 2.42 7.82 -4.81
CA THR A 171 1.37 6.80 -4.62
C THR A 171 1.88 5.66 -3.76
N VAL A 172 0.96 5.00 -3.07
CA VAL A 172 1.24 3.77 -2.32
C VAL A 172 0.23 2.72 -2.77
N ASP A 173 0.71 1.59 -3.28
CA ASP A 173 -0.17 0.53 -3.76
C ASP A 173 -0.85 -0.24 -2.61
N GLU A 174 -1.77 -1.15 -2.94
CA GLU A 174 -2.48 -1.99 -1.97
C GLU A 174 -1.55 -2.86 -1.10
N ARG A 175 -0.30 -3.06 -1.54
CA ARG A 175 0.72 -3.84 -0.84
C ARG A 175 1.66 -2.95 -0.02
N GLY A 176 1.41 -1.65 0.05
CA GLY A 176 2.25 -0.69 0.76
C GLY A 176 3.53 -0.30 0.02
N ARG A 177 3.65 -0.61 -1.28
CA ARG A 177 4.83 -0.24 -2.07
C ARG A 177 4.68 1.18 -2.57
N GLN A 178 5.75 1.96 -2.41
CA GLN A 178 5.80 3.33 -2.89
C GLN A 178 6.02 3.37 -4.41
N GLY A 179 5.45 4.39 -5.05
CA GLY A 179 5.62 4.68 -6.46
C GLY A 179 5.22 6.10 -6.82
N TRP A 180 5.34 6.44 -8.09
CA TRP A 180 4.96 7.73 -8.65
C TRP A 180 3.99 7.52 -9.79
N ARG A 181 3.12 8.51 -10.00
CA ARG A 181 2.23 8.63 -11.15
C ARG A 181 2.47 9.98 -11.82
N TRP A 182 2.54 9.98 -13.14
CA TRP A 182 2.54 11.20 -13.95
C TRP A 182 1.17 11.45 -14.57
N GLY A 183 0.77 12.71 -14.62
CA GLY A 183 -0.49 13.16 -15.19
C GLY A 183 -1.39 13.79 -14.13
N HIS A 184 -2.57 14.24 -14.55
CA HIS A 184 -3.54 14.77 -13.60
C HIS A 184 -4.04 13.66 -12.68
N GLU A 185 -4.27 14.00 -11.42
CA GLU A 185 -5.13 13.20 -10.55
C GLU A 185 -6.49 13.15 -11.24
N GLU A 186 -6.74 12.09 -12.01
CA GLU A 186 -8.10 11.74 -12.41
C GLU A 186 -8.83 11.57 -11.10
N SER A 187 -9.60 12.59 -10.72
CA SER A 187 -10.51 12.56 -9.59
C SER A 187 -11.26 11.25 -9.68
N HIS A 188 -10.86 10.30 -8.86
CA HIS A 188 -11.55 9.03 -8.82
C HIS A 188 -12.99 9.40 -8.46
N PRO A 189 -13.99 9.07 -9.29
CA PRO A 189 -15.36 9.40 -8.96
C PRO A 189 -15.60 8.86 -7.54
N PRO A 190 -16.19 9.68 -6.65
CA PRO A 190 -16.34 9.31 -5.26
C PRO A 190 -16.92 7.90 -5.21
N ALA A 191 -16.28 7.02 -4.44
CA ALA A 191 -16.70 5.63 -4.34
C ALA A 191 -18.23 5.64 -4.12
N PRO A 192 -19.00 4.85 -4.91
CA PRO A 192 -20.45 4.88 -4.82
C PRO A 192 -20.83 4.69 -3.36
N SER A 193 -21.49 5.72 -2.79
CA SER A 193 -21.92 5.72 -1.39
C SER A 193 -22.61 4.39 -1.14
N THR A 194 -21.98 3.53 -0.34
CA THR A 194 -22.56 2.22 -0.05
C THR A 194 -23.85 2.51 0.71
N PRO A 195 -25.03 2.12 0.20
CA PRO A 195 -26.28 2.40 0.89
C PRO A 195 -26.18 1.83 2.30
N GLU A 196 -26.38 2.68 3.30
CA GLU A 196 -26.37 2.29 4.70
C GLU A 196 -27.32 1.11 4.87
N HIS A 197 -26.76 -0.06 5.22
CA HIS A 197 -27.56 -1.23 5.46
C HIS A 197 -28.44 -0.94 6.68
N PRO A 198 -29.78 -1.00 6.58
CA PRO A 198 -30.64 -0.74 7.71
C PRO A 198 -30.31 -1.72 8.84
N ASP A 199 -30.20 -1.14 10.02
CA ASP A 199 -29.83 -1.75 11.30
C ASP A 199 -30.54 -3.10 11.48
N ARG A 200 -29.80 -4.20 11.31
CA ARG A 200 -30.31 -5.55 11.57
C ARG A 200 -30.35 -5.75 13.07
N GLY A 201 -31.50 -5.42 13.66
CA GLY A 201 -31.80 -5.61 15.07
C GLY A 201 -31.34 -6.99 15.58
N LEU A 202 -30.51 -6.95 16.61
CA LEU A 202 -30.08 -8.10 17.41
C LEU A 202 -31.26 -8.62 18.24
N ALA A 203 -32.16 -9.35 17.60
CA ALA A 203 -33.16 -10.15 18.31
C ALA A 203 -32.63 -11.56 18.54
N GLY A 204 -32.45 -11.96 19.82
CA GLY A 204 -32.45 -13.37 20.21
C GLY A 204 -31.28 -13.86 21.05
N VAL A 205 -31.02 -13.24 22.21
CA VAL A 205 -30.30 -13.94 23.30
C VAL A 205 -31.31 -14.87 23.98
N ARG A 206 -31.31 -16.16 23.65
CA ARG A 206 -32.03 -17.19 24.40
C ARG A 206 -31.25 -17.52 25.68
N VAL A 207 -31.75 -17.07 26.82
CA VAL A 207 -31.29 -17.50 28.14
C VAL A 207 -31.69 -18.97 28.35
N ARG A 208 -30.70 -19.85 28.50
CA ARG A 208 -30.93 -21.24 28.93
C ARG A 208 -31.06 -21.26 30.46
N LYS A 209 -32.23 -21.69 30.93
CA LYS A 209 -32.54 -21.98 32.32
C LYS A 209 -31.75 -23.23 32.76
N ALA A 210 -30.97 -23.13 33.84
CA ALA A 210 -30.31 -24.26 34.46
C ALA A 210 -31.32 -25.11 35.26
N PRO A 211 -31.22 -26.45 35.26
CA PRO A 211 -31.99 -27.29 36.17
C PRO A 211 -31.35 -27.26 37.56
N GLY A 212 -32.17 -27.01 38.58
CA GLY A 212 -31.76 -27.05 39.98
C GLY A 212 -31.47 -28.47 40.46
N HIS A 213 -30.48 -28.58 41.33
CA HIS A 213 -30.27 -29.67 42.27
C HIS A 213 -30.12 -29.05 43.66
#